data_AF-A0A3N4ARZ3-F1
#
_entry.id   AF-A0A3N4ARZ3-F1
#
_cell.length_a   1.000
_cell.length_b   1.000
_cell.length_c   1.000
_cell.angle_alpha   90.00
_cell.angle_beta   90.00
_cell.angle_gamma   90.00
#
_symmetry.space_group_name_H-M   'P 1'
#
loop_
_entity.id
_entity.type
_entity.pdbx_description
1 polymer ?
#
loop_
_entity_poly.entity_id
_entity_poly.type
_entity_poly.pdbx_seq_one_letter_code
_entity_poly.pdbx_strand_id
1 'polypeptide(L)'
;MSKATELLRAAATPEDLVTDDELNKAWGNANFGGMEKREVIRVGTLKCLVGYHQGFTSKTICTELGLINAKYKVTPKGRAYLYLSCRNGCNL
;
A
#
# COMPACT_ATOMS: atom_id res chain seq x y z
N MET A 1 -15.44 -16.83 -2.10
CA MET A 1 -14.16 -16.34 -2.66
C MET A 1 -13.59 -15.29 -1.73
N SER A 2 -12.28 -15.01 -1.77
CA SER A 2 -11.69 -13.97 -0.90
C SER A 2 -11.90 -12.57 -1.49
N LYS A 3 -12.09 -11.55 -0.63
CA LYS A 3 -12.26 -10.15 -1.05
C LYS A 3 -11.08 -9.60 -1.85
N ALA A 4 -9.86 -10.12 -1.63
CA ALA A 4 -8.69 -9.74 -2.43
C ALA A 4 -8.78 -10.26 -3.86
N THR A 5 -9.34 -11.47 -4.07
CA THR A 5 -9.55 -12.05 -5.39
C THR A 5 -10.54 -11.22 -6.22
N GLU A 6 -11.57 -10.67 -5.58
CA GLU A 6 -12.55 -9.78 -6.23
C GLU A 6 -11.88 -8.48 -6.70
N LEU A 7 -11.06 -7.86 -5.85
CA LEU A 7 -10.30 -6.66 -6.20
C LEU A 7 -9.34 -6.89 -7.37
N LEU A 8 -8.65 -8.04 -7.39
CA LEU A 8 -7.73 -8.39 -8.48
C LEU A 8 -8.41 -8.64 -9.83
N ARG A 9 -9.72 -8.93 -9.85
CA ARG A 9 -10.48 -9.01 -11.10
C ARG A 9 -10.92 -7.64 -11.62
N ALA A 10 -11.05 -6.66 -10.73
CA ALA A 10 -11.49 -5.31 -11.05
C ALA A 10 -10.34 -4.34 -11.35
N ALA A 11 -9.12 -4.65 -10.92
CA ALA A 11 -7.93 -3.79 -11.05
C ALA A 11 -6.81 -4.49 -11.83
N ALA A 12 -6.15 -3.74 -12.72
CA ALA A 12 -5.01 -4.22 -13.50
C ALA A 12 -3.66 -3.70 -12.96
N THR A 13 -3.67 -2.55 -12.31
CA THR A 13 -2.49 -1.82 -11.82
C THR A 13 -2.62 -1.41 -10.34
N PRO A 14 -1.51 -1.15 -9.63
CA PRO A 14 -1.55 -0.58 -8.29
C PRO A 14 -2.32 0.76 -8.21
N GLU A 15 -2.28 1.54 -9.29
CA GLU A 15 -2.94 2.84 -9.43
C GLU A 15 -4.47 2.72 -9.47
N ASP A 16 -5.00 1.59 -9.98
CA ASP A 16 -6.44 1.30 -9.95
C ASP A 16 -6.95 1.04 -8.52
N LEU A 17 -6.08 0.60 -7.60
CA LEU A 17 -6.43 0.37 -6.20
C LEU A 17 -6.18 1.60 -5.33
N VAL A 18 -5.14 2.37 -5.65
CA VAL A 18 -4.81 3.61 -4.95
C VAL A 18 -4.56 4.66 -6.02
N THR A 19 -5.50 5.57 -6.22
CA THR A 19 -5.31 6.62 -7.24
C THR A 19 -4.25 7.62 -6.78
N ASP A 20 -3.68 8.38 -7.71
CA ASP A 20 -2.71 9.42 -7.36
C ASP A 20 -3.34 10.51 -6.47
N ASP A 21 -4.62 10.82 -6.67
CA ASP A 21 -5.35 11.79 -5.82
C ASP A 21 -5.53 11.27 -4.40
N GLU A 22 -5.91 10.00 -4.23
CA GLU A 22 -6.00 9.36 -2.91
C GLU A 22 -4.64 9.34 -2.21
N LEU A 23 -3.59 8.99 -2.97
CA LEU A 23 -2.22 8.97 -2.47
C LEU A 23 -1.78 10.36 -2.02
N ASN A 24 -1.95 11.38 -2.87
CA ASN A 24 -1.55 12.75 -2.57
C ASN A 24 -2.33 13.33 -1.38
N LYS A 25 -3.62 13.02 -1.27
CA LYS A 25 -4.45 13.43 -0.13
C LYS A 25 -3.97 12.81 1.19
N ALA A 26 -3.74 11.50 1.22
CA ALA A 26 -3.22 10.82 2.40
C ALA A 26 -1.79 11.24 2.76
N TRP A 27 -0.99 11.60 1.73
CA TRP A 27 0.40 12.01 1.90
C TRP A 27 0.53 13.36 2.60
N GLY A 28 -0.33 14.33 2.27
CA GLY A 28 -0.25 15.70 2.76
C GLY A 28 1.16 16.28 2.55
N ASN A 29 1.77 16.76 3.64
CA ASN A 29 3.11 17.37 3.64
C ASN A 29 4.22 16.41 4.10
N ALA A 30 3.98 15.09 4.10
CA ALA A 30 4.98 14.13 4.53
C ALA A 30 6.23 14.15 3.63
N ASN A 31 7.41 14.06 4.24
CA ASN A 31 8.69 14.04 3.53
C ASN A 31 9.44 12.74 3.88
N PHE A 32 9.73 11.93 2.84
CA PHE A 32 10.46 10.67 2.95
C PHE A 32 11.81 10.72 2.22
N GLY A 33 12.37 11.93 2.05
CA GLY A 33 13.62 12.14 1.32
C GLY A 33 13.46 11.82 -0.16
N GLY A 34 14.43 11.08 -0.72
CA GLY A 34 14.43 10.68 -2.13
C GLY A 34 13.58 9.44 -2.45
N MET A 35 12.76 8.96 -1.51
CA MET A 35 11.96 7.75 -1.70
C MET A 35 10.61 8.11 -2.34
N GLU A 36 10.26 7.40 -3.42
CA GLU A 36 9.01 7.64 -4.13
C GLU A 36 7.79 7.27 -3.29
N LYS A 37 6.68 8.01 -3.43
CA LYS A 37 5.48 7.81 -2.61
C LYS A 37 4.94 6.38 -2.69
N ARG A 38 4.91 5.83 -3.91
CA ARG A 38 4.47 4.47 -4.24
C ARG A 38 5.39 3.42 -3.60
N GLU A 39 6.69 3.68 -3.57
CA GLU A 39 7.67 2.83 -2.91
C GLU A 39 7.45 2.81 -1.39
N VAL A 40 7.21 3.97 -0.78
CA VAL A 40 6.96 4.11 0.65
C VAL A 40 5.74 3.29 1.10
N ILE A 41 4.63 3.38 0.38
CA ILE A 41 3.42 2.60 0.72
C ILE A 41 3.57 1.12 0.39
N ARG A 42 4.31 0.76 -0.66
CA ARG A 42 4.62 -0.63 -1.01
C ARG A 42 5.45 -1.29 0.08
N VAL A 43 6.61 -0.70 0.41
CA VAL A 43 7.52 -1.21 1.46
C VAL A 43 6.83 -1.20 2.82
N GLY A 44 6.07 -0.15 3.13
CA GLY A 44 5.31 -0.06 4.37
C GLY A 44 4.27 -1.18 4.53
N THR A 45 3.52 -1.46 3.46
CA THR A 45 2.55 -2.56 3.43
C THR A 45 3.24 -3.92 3.49
N LEU A 46 4.36 -4.09 2.78
CA LEU A 46 5.16 -5.32 2.78
C LEU A 46 5.72 -5.63 4.17
N LYS A 47 6.30 -4.64 4.85
CA LYS A 47 6.76 -4.78 6.25
C LYS A 47 5.65 -5.34 7.13
N CYS A 48 4.45 -4.78 7.05
CA CYS A 48 3.30 -5.25 7.80
C CYS A 48 2.89 -6.68 7.42
N LEU A 49 3.01 -7.07 6.15
CA LEU A 49 2.69 -8.43 5.68
C LEU A 49 3.63 -9.46 6.29
N VAL A 50 4.93 -9.14 6.37
CA VAL A 50 5.98 -10.03 6.89
C VAL A 50 6.24 -9.87 8.40
N GLY A 51 5.39 -9.12 9.10
CA GLY A 51 5.42 -9.02 10.57
C GLY A 51 6.29 -7.89 11.14
N TYR A 52 6.87 -7.04 10.31
CA TYR A 52 7.60 -5.84 10.74
C TYR A 52 6.67 -4.64 10.94
N HIS A 53 7.15 -3.66 11.69
CA HIS A 53 6.49 -2.37 11.90
C HIS A 53 7.23 -1.23 11.19
N GLN A 54 6.54 -0.10 11.10
CA GLN A 54 7.01 1.11 10.42
C GLN A 54 6.68 2.34 11.28
N GLY A 55 7.30 3.47 10.95
CA GLY A 55 7.09 4.73 11.67
C GLY A 55 5.64 5.22 11.60
N PHE A 56 5.28 6.11 12.52
CA PHE A 56 3.91 6.61 12.66
C PHE A 56 3.39 7.25 11.37
N THR A 57 4.19 8.08 10.69
CA THR A 57 3.78 8.75 9.44
C THR A 57 3.41 7.77 8.33
N SER A 58 4.28 6.79 8.03
CA SER A 58 3.98 5.80 6.98
C SER A 58 2.84 4.86 7.38
N LYS A 59 2.71 4.56 8.67
CA LYS A 59 1.56 3.81 9.21
C LYS A 59 0.25 4.57 8.96
N THR A 60 0.20 5.88 9.27
CA THR A 60 -0.99 6.71 9.07
C THR A 60 -1.39 6.73 7.60
N ILE A 61 -0.45 7.03 6.70
CA ILE A 61 -0.69 7.02 5.25
C ILE A 61 -1.22 5.65 4.79
N CYS A 62 -0.56 4.54 5.15
CA CYS A 62 -1.00 3.21 4.75
C CYS A 62 -2.38 2.83 5.33
N THR A 63 -2.74 3.38 6.49
CA THR A 63 -4.03 3.15 7.14
C THR A 63 -5.14 3.95 6.45
N GLU A 64 -4.89 5.22 6.11
CA GLU A 64 -5.82 6.08 5.37
C GLU A 64 -6.11 5.55 3.97
N LEU A 65 -5.09 5.00 3.29
CA LEU A 65 -5.25 4.33 2.00
C LEU A 65 -5.95 2.97 2.09
N GLY A 66 -6.21 2.48 3.30
CA GLY A 66 -6.83 1.19 3.56
C GLY A 66 -5.96 -0.01 3.23
N LEU A 67 -4.64 0.15 3.11
CA LEU A 67 -3.70 -0.94 2.83
C LEU A 67 -3.42 -1.79 4.07
N ILE A 68 -3.40 -1.15 5.24
CA ILE A 68 -3.28 -1.78 6.55
C ILE A 68 -4.36 -1.25 7.50
N ASN A 69 -4.54 -1.91 8.64
CA ASN A 69 -5.35 -1.38 9.74
C ASN A 69 -4.48 -0.80 10.88
N ALA A 70 -5.13 -0.18 11.86
CA ALA A 70 -4.46 0.44 13.02
C ALA A 70 -3.56 -0.52 13.84
N LYS A 71 -3.76 -1.84 13.71
CA LYS A 71 -2.98 -2.92 14.34
C LYS A 71 -1.87 -3.48 13.44
N TYR A 72 -1.48 -2.76 12.37
CA TYR A 72 -0.49 -3.20 11.37
C TYR A 72 -0.87 -4.49 10.63
N LYS A 73 -2.16 -4.86 10.57
CA LYS A 73 -2.59 -6.01 9.78
C LYS A 73 -2.94 -5.55 8.36
N VAL A 74 -2.37 -6.22 7.37
CA VAL A 74 -2.63 -5.96 5.95
C VAL A 74 -4.07 -6.33 5.60
N THR A 75 -4.77 -5.41 4.94
CA THR A 75 -6.16 -5.60 4.51
C THR A 75 -6.21 -6.41 3.19
N PRO A 76 -7.41 -6.84 2.74
CA PRO A 76 -7.56 -7.39 1.39
C PRO A 76 -7.06 -6.45 0.28
N LYS A 77 -7.29 -5.13 0.43
CA LYS A 77 -6.80 -4.09 -0.49
C LYS A 77 -5.27 -4.04 -0.49
N GLY A 78 -4.63 -4.09 0.68
CA GLY A 78 -3.17 -4.13 0.79
C GLY A 78 -2.55 -5.37 0.15
N ARG A 79 -3.18 -6.55 0.29
CA ARG A 79 -2.72 -7.79 -0.38
C ARG A 79 -2.82 -7.68 -1.90
N ALA A 80 -3.95 -7.19 -2.40
CA ALA A 80 -4.14 -6.98 -3.84
C ALA A 80 -3.14 -5.94 -4.39
N TYR A 81 -2.92 -4.84 -3.66
CA TYR A 81 -1.96 -3.80 -4.00
C TYR A 81 -0.53 -4.34 -4.09
N LEU A 82 -0.08 -5.12 -3.12
CA LEU A 82 1.24 -5.76 -3.15
C LEU A 82 1.40 -6.74 -4.32
N TYR A 83 0.36 -7.52 -4.61
CA TYR A 83 0.37 -8.45 -5.74
C TYR A 83 0.54 -7.70 -7.06
N LEU A 84 -0.27 -6.65 -7.31
CA LEU A 84 -0.17 -5.85 -8.53
C LEU A 84 1.17 -5.10 -8.62
N SER A 85 1.71 -4.66 -7.48
CA SER A 85 3.00 -3.96 -7.42
C SER A 85 4.18 -4.86 -7.79
N CYS A 86 4.13 -6.17 -7.49
CA CYS A 86 5.21 -7.11 -7.82
C CYS A 86 4.98 -7.92 -9.09
N ARG A 87 3.79 -7.87 -9.69
CA ARG A 87 3.45 -8.65 -10.90
C ARG A 87 4.37 -8.35 -12.09
N ASN A 88 4.87 -7.12 -12.21
CA ASN A 88 5.72 -6.69 -13.34
C ASN A 88 7.22 -6.60 -12.99
N GLY A 89 7.64 -7.23 -11.89
CA GLY A 89 9.00 -7.16 -11.36
C GLY A 89 9.11 -6.19 -10.18
N CYS A 90 9.51 -6.71 -9.03
CA CYS A 90 9.85 -5.92 -7.85
C CYS A 90 11.39 -5.77 -7.80
N ASN A 91 11.91 -4.56 -8.00
CA ASN A 91 13.27 -4.24 -7.54
C ASN A 91 13.20 -4.10 -6.03
N LEU A 92 13.74 -5.08 -5.31
CA LEU A 92 13.88 -5.10 -3.86
C LEU A 92 15.11 -4.30 -3.41
#